data_AF-A0A2K3KEF7-F1
#
_entry.id   AF-A0A2K3KEF7-F1
#
_cell.length_a   1.000
_cell.length_b   1.000
_cell.length_c   1.000
_cell.angle_alpha   90.00
_cell.angle_beta   90.00
_cell.angle_gamma   90.00
#
_symmetry.space_group_name_H-M   'P 1'
#
loop_
_entity.id
_entity.type
_entity.pdbx_description
1 polymer ?
#
loop_
_entity_poly.entity_id
_entity_poly.type
_entity_poly.pdbx_seq_one_letter_code
_entity_poly.pdbx_strand_id
1 'polypeptide(L)'
;KEIVQVLSQFGIASVTENEISNPKSLVVLDLYTRILNHLDFLPEEDNDQLQFDSLERLENPDLHLGSVRVIKIYHKIKQMLTGLECPNKFTFNMADLVKPDPHRTEFFLGALLNFCLYRDSRMNSISPIVDEFNDLEQKILDIENTKIVQLKLAIAEIKEARERDMPSVQEVDAKV
;
A
#
# COMPACT_ATOMS: atom_id res chain seq x y z
N LYS A 1 20.40 11.86 -15.69
CA LYS A 1 20.31 12.97 -14.71
C LYS A 1 18.99 12.95 -13.96
N GLU A 2 17.86 13.09 -14.66
CA GLU A 2 16.52 13.16 -14.03
C GLU A 2 16.13 11.88 -13.27
N ILE A 3 16.37 10.69 -13.84
CA ILE A 3 16.11 9.40 -13.17
C ILE A 3 16.77 9.32 -11.78
N VAL A 4 18.06 9.68 -11.70
CA VAL A 4 18.82 9.67 -10.44
C VAL A 4 18.22 10.63 -9.42
N GLN A 5 17.84 11.83 -9.87
CA GLN A 5 17.23 12.84 -9.01
C GLN A 5 15.88 12.36 -8.46
N VAL A 6 15.02 11.79 -9.30
CA VAL A 6 13.71 11.29 -8.88
C VAL A 6 13.85 10.12 -7.90
N LEU A 7 14.78 9.18 -8.16
CA LEU A 7 15.08 8.08 -7.24
C LEU A 7 15.52 8.58 -5.86
N SER A 8 16.34 9.63 -5.82
CA SER A 8 16.79 10.24 -4.57
C SER A 8 15.67 11.02 -3.87
N GLN A 9 14.84 11.74 -4.63
CA GLN A 9 13.72 12.54 -4.10
C GLN A 9 12.72 11.65 -3.35
N PHE A 10 12.39 10.49 -3.91
CA PHE A 10 11.49 9.52 -3.29
C PHE A 10 12.17 8.61 -2.25
N GLY A 11 13.47 8.79 -2.01
CA GLY A 11 14.24 7.92 -1.10
C GLY A 11 14.33 6.46 -1.56
N ILE A 12 14.10 6.19 -2.85
CA ILE A 12 14.07 4.83 -3.42
C ILE A 12 15.51 4.27 -3.49
N ALA A 13 16.45 5.05 -4.04
CA ALA A 13 17.83 4.63 -4.19
C ALA A 13 18.79 5.81 -4.35
N SER A 14 20.03 5.62 -3.92
CA SER A 14 21.15 6.51 -4.23
C SER A 14 22.07 5.80 -5.23
N VAL A 15 21.94 6.18 -6.50
CA VAL A 15 22.70 5.60 -7.62
C VAL A 15 23.32 6.71 -8.46
N THR A 16 24.40 6.40 -9.16
CA THR A 16 25.10 7.33 -10.05
C THR A 16 24.54 7.28 -11.47
N GLU A 17 24.78 8.33 -12.27
CA GLU A 17 24.39 8.33 -13.69
C GLU A 17 25.07 7.19 -14.48
N ASN A 18 26.33 6.86 -14.13
CA ASN A 18 27.06 5.77 -14.76
C ASN A 18 26.43 4.39 -14.49
N GLU A 19 25.83 4.18 -13.31
CA GLU A 19 25.12 2.94 -13.00
C GLU A 19 23.82 2.78 -13.82
N ILE A 20 23.25 3.87 -14.33
CA ILE A 20 22.10 3.83 -15.24
C ILE A 20 22.57 3.69 -16.69
N SER A 21 23.60 4.43 -17.10
CA SER A 21 24.13 4.39 -18.47
C SER A 21 24.95 3.12 -18.77
N ASN A 22 25.44 2.44 -17.75
CA ASN A 22 26.10 1.14 -17.86
C ASN A 22 25.51 0.17 -16.81
N PRO A 23 24.27 -0.29 -17.04
CA PRO A 23 23.52 -1.01 -16.04
C PRO A 23 24.11 -2.40 -15.81
N LYS A 24 24.35 -2.72 -14.54
CA LYS A 24 24.68 -4.09 -14.11
C LYS A 24 23.40 -4.79 -13.68
N SER A 25 23.26 -6.07 -14.03
CA SER A 25 22.07 -6.87 -13.68
C SER A 25 21.70 -6.77 -12.20
N LEU A 26 22.67 -6.87 -11.29
CA LEU A 26 22.43 -6.75 -9.85
C LEU A 26 21.87 -5.37 -9.45
N VAL A 27 22.38 -4.29 -10.05
CA VAL A 27 21.92 -2.92 -9.77
C VAL A 27 20.50 -2.72 -10.29
N VAL A 28 20.21 -3.21 -11.51
CA VAL A 28 18.87 -3.11 -12.11
C VAL A 28 17.84 -3.91 -11.32
N LEU A 29 18.19 -5.13 -10.90
CA LEU A 29 17.30 -5.97 -10.10
C LEU A 29 16.98 -5.32 -8.75
N ASP A 30 17.99 -4.76 -8.09
CA ASP A 30 17.81 -4.04 -6.82
C ASP A 30 16.93 -2.80 -7.01
N LEU A 31 17.19 -1.98 -8.04
CA LEU A 31 16.39 -0.80 -8.36
C LEU A 31 14.92 -1.15 -8.60
N TYR A 32 14.62 -2.14 -9.44
CA TYR A 32 13.24 -2.57 -9.66
C TYR A 32 12.58 -3.11 -8.39
N THR A 33 13.32 -3.84 -7.55
CA THR A 33 12.80 -4.30 -6.26
C THR A 33 12.40 -3.11 -5.38
N ARG A 34 13.27 -2.10 -5.24
CA ARG A 34 13.00 -0.92 -4.41
C ARG A 34 11.86 -0.07 -4.95
N ILE A 35 11.77 0.09 -6.27
CA ILE A 35 10.65 0.78 -6.92
C ILE A 35 9.34 0.06 -6.62
N LEU A 36 9.29 -1.26 -6.79
CA LEU A 36 8.09 -2.04 -6.51
C LEU A 36 7.69 -1.99 -5.02
N ASN A 37 8.66 -1.99 -4.10
CA ASN A 37 8.40 -1.82 -2.66
C ASN A 37 7.85 -0.43 -2.36
N HIS A 38 8.43 0.64 -2.92
CA HIS A 38 7.93 2.01 -2.77
C HIS A 38 6.49 2.17 -3.28
N LEU A 39 6.11 1.35 -4.27
CA LEU A 39 4.78 1.34 -4.86
C LEU A 39 3.82 0.36 -4.20
N ASP A 40 4.21 -0.28 -3.09
CA ASP A 40 3.44 -1.31 -2.38
C ASP A 40 3.00 -2.48 -3.30
N PHE A 41 3.75 -2.71 -4.40
CA PHE A 41 3.46 -3.73 -5.41
C PHE A 41 4.16 -5.06 -5.12
N LEU A 42 4.99 -5.07 -4.07
CA LEU A 42 5.61 -6.24 -3.44
C LEU A 42 5.28 -6.24 -1.93
N PRO A 43 4.01 -6.45 -1.52
CA PRO A 43 3.69 -6.54 -0.10
C PRO A 43 4.41 -7.73 0.56
N GLU A 44 4.84 -7.56 1.81
CA GLU A 44 5.64 -8.55 2.55
C GLU A 44 4.94 -9.91 2.68
N GLU A 45 3.61 -9.92 2.79
CA GLU A 45 2.78 -11.13 2.87
C GLU A 45 2.84 -12.01 1.60
N ASP A 46 2.98 -11.38 0.43
CA ASP A 46 3.18 -12.05 -0.88
C ASP A 46 4.60 -12.65 -1.00
N ASN A 47 5.51 -12.31 -0.08
CA ASN A 47 6.93 -12.65 -0.16
C ASN A 47 7.26 -13.99 0.48
N ASP A 48 6.64 -14.31 1.60
CA ASP A 48 7.08 -15.44 2.43
C ASP A 48 6.11 -16.64 2.38
N GLN A 49 4.83 -16.48 2.06
CA GLN A 49 3.92 -17.64 2.00
C GLN A 49 3.82 -18.25 0.60
N LEU A 50 3.62 -17.44 -0.44
CA LEU A 50 3.48 -17.95 -1.81
C LEU A 50 4.80 -18.43 -2.44
N GLN A 51 5.94 -17.89 -2.00
CA GLN A 51 7.26 -18.33 -2.50
C GLN A 51 7.63 -19.72 -1.98
N PHE A 52 7.37 -20.01 -0.70
CA PHE A 52 7.79 -21.27 -0.10
C PHE A 52 6.97 -22.46 -0.62
N ASP A 53 5.65 -22.33 -0.72
CA ASP A 53 4.76 -23.40 -1.19
C ASP A 53 5.05 -23.89 -2.63
N SER A 54 5.55 -22.99 -3.49
CA SER A 54 5.90 -23.33 -4.87
C SER A 54 7.36 -23.77 -5.02
N LEU A 55 8.27 -23.25 -4.19
CA LEU A 55 9.69 -23.58 -4.21
C LEU A 55 9.95 -24.99 -3.65
N GLU A 56 9.20 -25.42 -2.62
CA GLU A 56 9.27 -26.77 -2.05
C GLU A 56 8.91 -27.87 -3.06
N ARG A 57 8.23 -27.53 -4.15
CA ARG A 57 7.89 -28.45 -5.24
C ARG A 57 9.01 -28.63 -6.26
N LEU A 58 10.06 -27.81 -6.20
CA LEU A 58 11.23 -27.93 -7.07
C LEU A 58 12.25 -28.87 -6.45
N GLU A 59 12.97 -29.61 -7.29
CA GLU A 59 14.13 -30.36 -6.85
C GLU A 59 15.22 -29.39 -6.38
N ASN A 60 15.77 -29.60 -5.18
CA ASN A 60 16.77 -28.73 -4.55
C ASN A 60 16.32 -27.25 -4.42
N PRO A 61 15.26 -26.96 -3.64
CA PRO A 61 14.67 -25.63 -3.47
C PRO A 61 15.69 -24.51 -3.21
N ASP A 62 16.70 -24.79 -2.38
CA ASP A 62 17.75 -23.84 -1.99
C ASP A 62 18.56 -23.30 -3.18
N LEU A 63 18.73 -24.10 -4.23
CA LEU A 63 19.46 -23.69 -5.44
C LEU A 63 18.64 -22.72 -6.30
N HIS A 64 17.34 -22.60 -6.07
CA HIS A 64 16.42 -21.83 -6.90
C HIS A 64 16.00 -20.49 -6.30
N LEU A 65 16.39 -20.20 -5.04
CA LEU A 65 16.03 -18.96 -4.34
C LEU A 65 16.32 -17.69 -5.17
N GLY A 66 17.51 -17.62 -5.78
CA GLY A 66 17.89 -16.48 -6.63
C GLY A 66 17.06 -16.36 -7.90
N SER A 67 16.79 -17.49 -8.57
CA SER A 67 16.00 -17.52 -9.81
C SER A 67 14.55 -17.15 -9.58
N VAL A 68 13.93 -17.68 -8.52
CA VAL A 68 12.54 -17.37 -8.16
C VAL A 68 12.37 -15.88 -7.86
N ARG A 69 13.33 -15.27 -7.15
CA ARG A 69 13.33 -13.83 -6.94
C ARG A 69 13.31 -13.06 -8.26
N VAL A 70 14.21 -13.38 -9.20
CA VAL A 70 14.28 -12.70 -10.51
C VAL A 70 12.98 -12.88 -11.31
N ILE A 71 12.42 -14.09 -11.32
CA ILE A 71 11.16 -14.40 -11.99
C ILE A 71 9.99 -13.61 -11.37
N LYS A 72 9.95 -13.49 -10.05
CA LYS A 72 8.93 -12.71 -9.34
C LYS A 72 9.00 -11.24 -9.72
N ILE A 73 10.19 -10.64 -9.66
CA ILE A 73 10.41 -9.23 -10.05
C ILE A 73 9.99 -9.02 -11.50
N TYR A 74 10.36 -9.92 -12.42
CA TYR A 74 9.93 -9.83 -13.80
C TYR A 74 8.42 -9.77 -13.97
N HIS A 75 7.69 -10.70 -13.34
CA HIS A 75 6.24 -10.75 -13.46
C HIS A 75 5.59 -9.49 -12.92
N LYS A 76 6.05 -8.99 -11.75
CA LYS A 76 5.50 -7.79 -11.12
C LYS A 76 5.79 -6.53 -11.97
N ILE A 77 7.00 -6.35 -12.47
CA ILE A 77 7.32 -5.25 -13.39
C ILE A 77 6.50 -5.34 -14.67
N LYS A 78 6.37 -6.53 -15.27
CA LYS A 78 5.58 -6.72 -16.48
C LYS A 78 4.10 -6.38 -16.25
N GLN A 79 3.51 -6.86 -15.15
CA GLN A 79 2.14 -6.53 -14.76
C GLN A 79 1.95 -5.02 -14.61
N MET A 80 2.88 -4.35 -13.93
CA MET A 80 2.83 -2.91 -13.75
C MET A 80 2.93 -2.17 -15.09
N LEU A 81 3.90 -2.52 -15.94
CA LEU A 81 4.06 -1.91 -17.27
C LEU A 81 2.84 -2.15 -18.18
N THR A 82 2.17 -3.29 -18.06
CA THR A 82 0.89 -3.55 -18.73
C THR A 82 -0.20 -2.62 -18.20
N GLY A 83 -0.31 -2.44 -16.89
CA GLY A 83 -1.27 -1.50 -16.28
C GLY A 83 -1.02 -0.03 -16.64
N LEU A 84 0.24 0.34 -16.92
CA LEU A 84 0.62 1.65 -17.44
C LEU A 84 0.38 1.82 -18.95
N GLU A 85 -0.13 0.79 -19.63
CA GLU A 85 -0.31 0.77 -21.09
C GLU A 85 0.99 1.15 -21.84
N CYS A 86 2.14 0.69 -21.31
CA CYS A 86 3.44 1.00 -21.88
C CYS A 86 3.49 0.52 -23.36
N PRO A 87 3.97 1.33 -24.32
CA PRO A 87 3.86 1.02 -25.74
C PRO A 87 4.34 -0.39 -26.12
N ASN A 88 3.47 -1.16 -26.79
CA ASN A 88 3.71 -2.58 -27.15
C ASN A 88 5.03 -2.84 -27.92
N LYS A 89 5.58 -1.82 -28.60
CA LYS A 89 6.90 -1.90 -29.24
C LYS A 89 8.04 -2.19 -28.25
N PHE A 90 7.84 -1.93 -26.96
CA PHE A 90 8.78 -2.21 -25.89
C PHE A 90 8.20 -3.23 -24.93
N THR A 91 8.24 -4.51 -25.31
CA THR A 91 7.90 -5.60 -24.38
C THR A 91 9.04 -5.80 -23.39
N PHE A 92 8.72 -5.71 -22.09
CA PHE A 92 9.64 -6.08 -21.01
C PHE A 92 9.88 -7.60 -21.02
N ASN A 93 11.15 -8.00 -21.01
CA ASN A 93 11.58 -9.40 -21.13
C ASN A 93 12.67 -9.72 -20.10
N MET A 94 13.04 -11.00 -19.99
CA MET A 94 14.06 -11.46 -19.06
C MET A 94 15.42 -10.77 -19.23
N ALA A 95 15.81 -10.46 -20.47
CA ALA A 95 17.10 -9.84 -20.75
C ALA A 95 17.20 -8.45 -20.13
N ASP A 96 16.07 -7.74 -19.97
CA ASP A 96 16.04 -6.44 -19.29
C ASP A 96 16.46 -6.52 -17.81
N LEU A 97 16.44 -7.71 -17.21
CA LEU A 97 16.94 -7.96 -15.86
C LEU A 97 18.33 -8.60 -15.85
N VAL A 98 18.54 -9.64 -16.67
CA VAL A 98 19.78 -10.46 -16.60
C VAL A 98 20.93 -9.90 -17.42
N LYS A 99 20.62 -9.15 -18.49
CA LYS A 99 21.60 -8.53 -19.39
C LYS A 99 21.05 -7.17 -19.84
N PRO A 100 20.92 -6.21 -18.91
CA PRO A 100 20.22 -4.97 -19.16
C PRO A 100 20.91 -4.16 -20.25
N ASP A 101 20.11 -3.70 -21.21
CA ASP A 101 20.54 -2.72 -22.21
C ASP A 101 20.35 -1.30 -21.63
N PRO A 102 21.32 -0.38 -21.78
CA PRO A 102 21.22 0.97 -21.24
C PRO A 102 19.96 1.72 -21.67
N HIS A 103 19.63 1.71 -22.96
CA HIS A 103 18.50 2.48 -23.48
C HIS A 103 17.17 1.91 -23.01
N ARG A 104 17.05 0.58 -22.96
CA ARG A 104 15.85 -0.08 -22.44
C ARG A 104 15.69 0.12 -20.94
N THR A 105 16.78 0.06 -20.19
CA THR A 105 16.79 0.31 -18.74
C THR A 105 16.30 1.72 -18.45
N GLU A 106 16.86 2.72 -19.13
CA GLU A 106 16.45 4.12 -19.02
C GLU A 106 14.96 4.30 -19.37
N PHE A 107 14.50 3.69 -20.46
CA PHE A 107 13.09 3.75 -20.88
C PHE A 107 12.13 3.19 -19.82
N PHE A 108 12.37 1.97 -19.34
CA PHE A 108 11.48 1.34 -18.37
C PHE A 108 11.55 1.99 -16.99
N LEU A 109 12.74 2.42 -16.54
CA LEU A 109 12.86 3.20 -15.31
C LEU A 109 12.11 4.53 -15.44
N GLY A 110 12.23 5.22 -16.57
CA GLY A 110 11.50 6.45 -16.84
C GLY A 110 9.98 6.26 -16.77
N ALA A 111 9.45 5.19 -17.36
CA ALA A 111 8.02 4.87 -17.29
C ALA A 111 7.55 4.64 -15.84
N LEU A 112 8.27 3.83 -15.06
CA LEU A 112 7.92 3.53 -13.67
C LEU A 112 8.03 4.76 -12.77
N LEU A 113 9.09 5.54 -12.90
CA LEU A 113 9.32 6.73 -12.09
C LEU A 113 8.36 7.86 -12.45
N ASN A 114 7.97 7.99 -13.72
CA ASN A 114 6.91 8.90 -14.12
C ASN A 114 5.57 8.52 -13.45
N PHE A 115 5.28 7.23 -13.31
CA PHE A 115 4.14 6.79 -12.52
C PHE A 115 4.28 7.14 -11.03
N CYS A 116 5.47 7.01 -10.42
CA CYS A 116 5.69 7.48 -9.04
C CYS A 116 5.36 8.97 -8.89
N LEU A 117 5.85 9.81 -9.80
CA LEU A 117 5.55 11.26 -9.82
C LEU A 117 4.05 11.53 -9.97
N TYR A 118 3.38 10.80 -10.87
CA TYR A 118 1.94 10.93 -11.06
C TYR A 118 1.16 10.51 -9.81
N ARG A 119 1.50 9.35 -9.20
CA ARG A 119 0.88 8.87 -7.97
C ARG A 119 1.05 9.89 -6.85
N ASP A 120 2.25 10.40 -6.63
CA ASP A 120 2.53 11.40 -5.59
C ASP A 120 1.70 12.68 -5.78
N SER A 121 1.68 13.23 -7.00
CA SER A 121 0.85 14.39 -7.34
C SER A 121 -0.65 14.13 -7.09
N ARG A 122 -1.14 12.94 -7.45
CA ARG A 122 -2.53 12.56 -7.20
C ARG A 122 -2.82 12.39 -5.71
N MET A 123 -1.95 11.73 -4.95
CA MET A 123 -2.09 11.56 -3.50
C MET A 123 -2.12 12.92 -2.79
N ASN A 124 -1.23 13.84 -3.17
CA ASN A 124 -1.23 15.20 -2.65
C ASN A 124 -2.53 15.94 -2.97
N SER A 125 -3.09 15.75 -4.17
CA SER A 125 -4.36 16.40 -4.56
C SER A 125 -5.59 15.88 -3.79
N ILE A 126 -5.56 14.62 -3.33
CA ILE A 126 -6.66 14.02 -2.56
C ILE A 126 -6.46 14.13 -1.05
N SER A 127 -5.27 14.53 -0.58
CA SER A 127 -4.96 14.68 0.86
C SER A 127 -6.04 15.44 1.63
N PRO A 128 -6.57 16.59 1.16
CA PRO A 128 -7.60 17.31 1.91
C PRO A 128 -8.89 16.52 2.12
N ILE A 129 -9.25 15.65 1.16
CA ILE A 129 -10.43 14.80 1.25
C ILE A 129 -10.20 13.68 2.26
N VAL A 130 -8.98 13.11 2.27
CA VAL A 130 -8.58 12.10 3.26
C VAL A 130 -8.57 12.70 4.66
N ASP A 131 -8.05 13.92 4.82
CA ASP A 131 -8.02 14.62 6.10
C ASP A 131 -9.45 14.90 6.61
N GLU A 132 -10.35 15.38 5.74
CA GLU A 132 -11.77 15.59 6.10
C GLU A 132 -12.45 14.26 6.51
N PHE A 133 -12.18 13.18 5.78
CA PHE A 133 -12.72 11.87 6.10
C PHE A 133 -12.26 11.39 7.49
N ASN A 134 -10.96 11.49 7.78
CA ASN A 134 -10.38 11.12 9.08
C ASN A 134 -10.97 11.96 10.22
N ASP A 135 -11.16 13.27 10.00
CA ASP A 135 -11.80 14.16 10.98
C ASP A 135 -13.25 13.76 11.26
N LEU A 136 -13.99 13.32 10.24
CA LEU A 136 -15.36 12.84 10.40
C LEU A 136 -15.41 11.51 11.15
N GLU A 137 -14.51 10.58 10.86
CA GLU A 137 -14.38 9.33 11.61
C GLU A 137 -14.10 9.60 13.09
N GLN A 138 -13.19 10.52 13.40
CA GLN A 138 -12.90 10.90 14.78
C GLN A 138 -14.13 11.51 15.47
N LYS A 139 -14.90 12.36 14.77
CA LYS A 139 -16.14 12.92 15.32
C LYS A 139 -17.20 11.85 15.59
N ILE A 140 -17.30 10.84 14.74
CA ILE A 140 -18.21 9.70 14.97
C ILE A 140 -17.81 8.99 16.27
N LEU A 141 -16.53 8.64 16.41
CA LEU A 141 -16.01 7.99 17.62
C LEU A 141 -16.25 8.83 18.87
N ASP A 142 -16.04 10.15 18.79
CA ASP A 142 -16.26 11.05 19.92
C ASP A 142 -17.73 11.10 20.32
N ILE A 143 -18.65 11.18 19.35
CA ILE A 143 -20.10 11.17 19.61
C ILE A 143 -20.53 9.85 20.24
N GLU A 144 -20.04 8.73 19.73
CA GLU A 144 -20.35 7.40 20.24
C GLU A 144 -19.86 7.22 21.67
N ASN A 145 -18.61 7.63 21.96
CA ASN A 145 -18.00 7.43 23.27
C ASN A 145 -18.41 8.47 24.32
N THR A 146 -18.94 9.63 23.91
CA THR A 146 -19.37 10.68 24.84
C THR A 146 -20.88 10.80 24.91
N LYS A 147 -21.50 11.42 23.89
CA LYS A 147 -22.92 11.77 23.89
C LYS A 147 -23.82 10.54 23.99
N ILE A 148 -23.55 9.50 23.22
CA ILE A 148 -24.40 8.29 23.26
C ILE A 148 -24.30 7.62 24.63
N VAL A 149 -23.10 7.48 25.18
CA VAL A 149 -22.89 6.90 26.51
C VAL A 149 -23.59 7.74 27.59
N GLN A 150 -23.42 9.06 27.59
CA GLN A 150 -24.08 9.96 28.54
C GLN A 150 -25.61 9.87 28.49
N LEU A 151 -26.19 9.87 27.28
CA LEU A 151 -27.63 9.74 27.11
C LEU A 151 -28.14 8.38 27.56
N LYS A 152 -27.40 7.30 27.30
CA LYS A 152 -27.75 5.95 27.79
C LYS A 152 -27.76 5.89 29.32
N LEU A 153 -26.78 6.52 29.98
CA LEU A 153 -26.73 6.61 31.44
C LEU A 153 -27.92 7.41 31.99
N ALA A 154 -28.18 8.60 31.44
CA ALA A 154 -29.32 9.42 31.88
C ALA A 154 -30.67 8.70 31.70
N ILE A 155 -30.85 7.95 30.61
CA ILE A 155 -32.06 7.13 30.39
C ILE A 155 -32.18 6.03 31.45
N ALA A 156 -31.07 5.40 31.85
CA ALA A 156 -31.07 4.38 32.90
C ALA A 156 -31.47 4.98 34.25
N GLU A 157 -30.88 6.12 34.64
CA GLU A 157 -31.20 6.82 35.89
C GLU A 157 -32.68 7.22 35.98
N ILE A 158 -33.25 7.75 34.89
CA ILE A 158 -34.68 8.12 34.83
C ILE A 158 -35.57 6.89 34.95
N LYS A 159 -35.21 5.77 34.31
CA LYS A 159 -35.96 4.51 34.43
C LYS A 159 -35.95 3.98 35.87
N GLU A 160 -34.79 3.98 36.52
CA GLU A 160 -34.66 3.56 37.92
C GLU A 160 -35.44 4.47 38.87
N ALA A 161 -35.43 5.79 38.65
CA ALA A 161 -36.25 6.71 39.43
C ALA A 161 -37.74 6.43 39.27
N ARG A 162 -38.20 6.23 38.02
CA ARG A 162 -39.59 5.88 37.73
C ARG A 162 -40.03 4.57 38.39
N GLU A 163 -39.18 3.54 38.35
CA GLU A 163 -39.46 2.24 39.00
C GLU A 163 -39.57 2.39 40.52
N ARG A 164 -38.74 3.24 41.13
CA ARG A 164 -38.82 3.56 42.57
C ARG A 164 -40.10 4.31 42.96
N ASP A 165 -40.59 5.20 42.09
CA ASP A 165 -41.77 6.02 42.37
C ASP A 165 -43.10 5.30 42.06
N MET A 166 -43.06 4.24 41.26
CA MET A 166 -44.23 3.47 40.81
C MET A 166 -45.14 2.92 41.94
N PRO A 167 -44.61 2.39 43.06
CA PRO A 167 -45.42 1.92 44.18
C PRO A 167 -46.26 3.04 44.81
N SER A 168 -45.66 4.22 44.97
CA SER A 168 -46.33 5.40 45.56
C SER A 168 -47.45 5.91 44.66
N VAL A 169 -47.26 5.87 43.33
CA VAL A 169 -48.30 6.28 42.37
C VAL A 169 -49.49 5.31 42.41
N GLN A 170 -49.24 4.00 42.47
CA GLN A 170 -50.30 2.98 42.56
C GLN A 170 -51.13 3.10 43.85
N GLU A 171 -50.51 3.45 44.97
CA GLU A 171 -51.23 3.71 46.23
C GLU A 171 -52.15 4.93 46.17
N VAL A 172 -51.79 5.95 45.39
CA VAL A 172 -52.61 7.16 45.21
C VAL A 172 -53.78 6.87 44.26
N ASP A 173 -53.52 6.20 43.14
CA ASP A 173 -54.57 5.83 42.17
C ASP A 173 -55.61 4.88 42.78
N ALA A 174 -55.21 3.99 43.69
CA ALA A 174 -56.14 3.10 44.40
C ALA A 174 -57.06 3.82 45.42
N LYS A 175 -56.77 5.09 45.74
CA LYS A 175 -57.54 5.91 46.70
C LYS A 175 -58.50 6.90 46.01
N VAL A 176 -58.53 6.94 44.68
CA VAL A 176 -59.44 7.74 43.83
C VAL A 176 -60.56 6.85 43.31
#